data_AF-A0A970FAY7-F1
#
_entry.id   AF-A0A970FAY7-F1
#
_cell.length_a   1.000
_cell.length_b   1.000
_cell.length_c   1.000
_cell.angle_alpha   90.00
_cell.angle_beta   90.00
_cell.angle_gamma   90.00
#
_symmetry.space_group_name_H-M   'P 1'
#
loop_
_entity.id
_entity.type
_entity.pdbx_description
1 polymer ?
#
loop_
_entity_poly.entity_id
_entity_poly.type
_entity_poly.pdbx_seq_one_letter_code
_entity_poly.pdbx_strand_id
1 'polypeptide(L)'
;MNTQKIQTELGTINISEEVIAVICGVAAMECYGLVGMASRNVQDGISDLLRKDYYERGVDVQYIEDDKVSVTLYIVVEYGVKISEVARNIQERVKYAIEDTLGLQVVNIDIRVQGVRVTDAKRK
;
A
#
# COMPACT_ATOMS: atom_id res chain seq x y z
N MET A 1 14.96 -2.29 11.87
CA MET A 1 14.30 -2.90 10.69
C MET A 1 13.71 -4.21 11.19
N ASN A 2 12.40 -4.31 11.29
CA ASN A 2 11.77 -5.55 11.74
C ASN A 2 11.63 -6.52 10.57
N THR A 3 11.72 -7.81 10.85
CA THR A 3 11.60 -8.87 9.84
C THR A 3 10.73 -10.01 10.35
N GLN A 4 9.91 -10.58 9.48
CA GLN A 4 9.17 -11.81 9.74
C GLN A 4 9.97 -13.03 9.30
N LYS A 5 10.00 -14.08 10.11
CA LYS A 5 10.78 -15.29 9.86
C LYS A 5 9.87 -16.45 9.47
N ILE A 6 10.02 -16.95 8.25
CA ILE A 6 9.36 -18.17 7.79
C ILE A 6 10.40 -19.31 7.79
N GLN A 7 10.11 -20.39 8.52
CA GLN A 7 10.93 -21.59 8.50
C GLN A 7 10.48 -22.55 7.40
N THR A 8 11.42 -23.03 6.60
CA THR A 8 11.21 -24.01 5.54
C THR A 8 12.21 -25.15 5.68
N GLU A 9 11.96 -26.27 5.01
CA GLU A 9 12.89 -27.41 4.98
C GLU A 9 14.27 -27.06 4.39
N LEU A 10 14.34 -26.00 3.58
CA LEU A 10 15.56 -25.53 2.91
C LEU A 10 16.26 -24.38 3.66
N GLY A 11 15.69 -23.90 4.78
CA GLY A 11 16.25 -22.81 5.58
C GLY A 11 15.22 -21.79 6.06
N THR A 12 15.71 -20.64 6.54
CA THR A 12 14.87 -19.55 7.07
C THR A 12 14.81 -18.39 6.11
N ILE A 13 13.60 -17.98 5.73
CA ILE A 13 13.32 -16.78 4.94
C ILE A 13 13.03 -15.63 5.91
N ASN A 14 13.68 -14.48 5.70
CA ASN A 14 13.40 -13.26 6.45
C ASN A 14 12.75 -12.25 5.52
N ILE A 15 11.52 -11.85 5.80
CA ILE A 15 10.77 -10.85 5.03
C ILE A 15 10.87 -9.51 5.76
N SER A 16 11.37 -8.47 5.11
CA SER A 16 11.40 -7.12 5.70
C SER A 16 10.07 -6.39 5.50
N GLU A 17 9.79 -5.40 6.36
CA GLU A 17 8.63 -4.50 6.21
C GLU A 17 8.60 -3.84 4.83
N GLU A 18 9.77 -3.53 4.25
CA GLU A 18 9.91 -2.89 2.95
C GLU A 18 9.38 -3.77 1.81
N VAL A 19 9.62 -5.08 1.86
CA VAL A 19 9.11 -6.02 0.86
C VAL A 19 7.58 -6.04 0.89
N ILE A 20 6.99 -6.07 2.09
CA ILE A 20 5.53 -6.00 2.27
C ILE A 20 5.01 -4.66 1.74
N ALA A 21 5.67 -3.55 2.06
CA ALA A 21 5.29 -2.23 1.60
C ALA A 21 5.28 -2.12 0.07
N VAL A 22 6.29 -2.69 -0.61
CA VAL A 22 6.35 -2.75 -2.08
C VAL A 22 5.20 -3.57 -2.65
N ILE A 23 4.92 -4.76 -2.12
CA ILE A 23 3.80 -5.60 -2.58
C ILE A 23 2.47 -4.85 -2.44
N CYS A 24 2.24 -4.22 -1.28
CA CYS A 24 1.04 -3.42 -1.04
C CYS A 24 0.92 -2.26 -2.03
N GLY A 25 2.02 -1.53 -2.24
CA GLY A 25 2.06 -0.38 -3.13
C GLY A 25 1.74 -0.76 -4.57
N VAL A 26 2.36 -1.84 -5.07
CA VAL A 26 2.08 -2.36 -6.42
C VAL A 26 0.62 -2.81 -6.53
N ALA A 27 0.14 -3.62 -5.58
CA ALA A 27 -1.23 -4.12 -5.58
C ALA A 27 -2.27 -2.99 -5.54
N ALA A 28 -2.02 -1.95 -4.74
CA ALA A 28 -2.89 -0.78 -4.67
C ALA A 28 -2.91 0.01 -5.99
N MET A 29 -1.75 0.23 -6.62
CA MET A 29 -1.62 0.97 -7.88
C MET A 29 -2.33 0.33 -9.08
N GLU A 30 -2.70 -0.95 -8.99
CA GLU A 30 -3.53 -1.63 -9.98
C GLU A 30 -5.04 -1.32 -9.83
N CYS A 31 -5.46 -0.70 -8.73
CA CYS A 31 -6.86 -0.41 -8.45
C CYS A 31 -7.33 0.86 -9.20
N TYR A 32 -8.48 0.76 -9.85
CA TYR A 32 -9.09 1.90 -10.56
C TYR A 32 -9.45 3.04 -9.60
N GLY A 33 -9.25 4.28 -10.03
CA GLY A 33 -9.53 5.49 -9.26
C GLY A 33 -8.43 5.86 -8.25
N LEU A 34 -7.37 5.07 -8.15
CA LEU A 34 -6.13 5.45 -7.46
C LEU A 34 -5.20 6.16 -8.45
N VAL A 35 -4.80 7.39 -8.13
CA VAL A 35 -3.90 8.20 -8.95
C VAL A 35 -2.44 7.99 -8.54
N GLY A 36 -2.21 7.79 -7.26
CA GLY A 36 -0.88 7.64 -6.69
C GLY A 36 -0.91 7.48 -5.18
N MET A 37 0.28 7.34 -4.61
CA MET A 37 0.47 7.23 -3.16
C MET A 37 1.19 8.47 -2.62
N ALA A 38 0.89 8.83 -1.37
CA ALA A 38 1.46 9.99 -0.70
C ALA A 38 2.47 9.56 0.37
N SER A 39 3.50 10.37 0.63
CA SER A 39 4.49 10.12 1.71
C SER A 39 3.81 10.04 3.08
N ARG A 40 4.33 9.19 3.99
CA ARG A 40 3.88 9.15 5.41
C ARG A 40 4.11 10.47 6.14
N ASN A 41 5.10 11.27 5.69
CA ASN A 41 5.47 12.53 6.31
C ASN A 41 4.80 13.73 5.62
N VAL A 42 3.95 14.41 6.38
CA VAL A 42 3.23 15.63 5.93
C VAL A 42 4.19 16.82 5.71
N GLN A 43 5.40 16.77 6.29
CA GLN A 43 6.43 17.82 6.16
C GLN A 43 7.03 17.94 4.76
N ASP A 44 6.88 16.91 3.91
CA ASP A 44 7.43 16.92 2.55
C ASP A 44 6.57 17.74 1.56
N GLY A 45 5.40 18.21 2.00
CA GLY A 45 4.51 19.06 1.22
C GLY A 45 3.94 18.39 -0.05
N ILE A 46 3.17 19.15 -0.81
CA ILE A 46 2.50 18.69 -2.04
C ILE A 46 3.53 18.44 -3.19
N SER A 47 4.75 18.98 -3.05
CA SER A 47 5.83 18.87 -4.03
C SER A 47 6.46 17.48 -4.14
N ASP A 48 6.50 16.70 -3.06
CA ASP A 48 7.09 15.34 -3.04
C ASP A 48 6.06 14.23 -3.36
N LEU A 49 4.79 14.59 -3.47
CA LEU A 49 3.65 13.70 -3.77
C LEU A 49 3.74 13.01 -5.15
N LEU A 50 4.69 13.41 -6.00
CA LEU A 50 4.73 13.08 -7.44
C LEU A 50 6.07 12.49 -7.91
N ARG A 51 6.97 12.07 -7.00
CA ARG A 51 8.17 11.34 -7.42
C ARG A 51 7.79 9.87 -7.67
N LYS A 52 7.84 9.49 -8.95
CA LYS A 52 7.31 8.27 -9.57
C LYS A 52 7.90 6.95 -9.04
N ASP A 53 8.91 7.03 -8.16
CA ASP A 53 9.71 5.89 -7.72
C ASP A 53 9.43 5.47 -6.27
N TYR A 54 8.45 6.09 -5.58
CA TYR A 54 8.24 5.89 -4.14
C TYR A 54 7.00 5.07 -3.78
N TYR A 55 6.89 3.86 -4.33
CA TYR A 55 5.79 2.96 -4.03
C TYR A 55 5.75 2.55 -2.54
N GLU A 56 6.90 2.46 -1.88
CA GLU A 56 7.01 2.09 -0.45
C GLU A 56 6.69 3.23 0.54
N ARG A 57 6.79 4.50 0.12
CA ARG A 57 6.66 5.65 1.03
C ARG A 57 5.22 5.90 1.47
N GLY A 58 4.24 5.42 0.72
CA GLY A 58 2.82 5.55 1.09
C GLY A 58 2.25 4.36 1.82
N VAL A 59 3.07 3.39 2.22
CA VAL A 59 2.58 2.19 2.91
C VAL A 59 3.29 2.03 4.24
N ASP A 60 2.58 2.16 5.36
CA ASP A 60 3.08 1.80 6.68
C ASP A 60 2.71 0.35 7.01
N VAL A 61 3.71 -0.43 7.43
CA VAL A 61 3.54 -1.85 7.76
C VAL A 61 3.89 -2.04 9.22
N GLN A 62 3.00 -2.67 9.97
CA GLN A 62 3.22 -3.01 11.37
C GLN A 62 3.07 -4.51 11.53
N TYR A 63 4.15 -5.17 11.93
CA TYR A 63 4.11 -6.55 12.36
C TYR A 63 3.39 -6.68 13.70
N ILE A 64 2.50 -7.65 13.77
CA ILE A 64 1.82 -8.11 14.98
C ILE A 64 2.38 -9.51 15.30
N GLU A 65 2.06 -10.03 16.48
CA GLU A 65 2.35 -11.41 16.87
C GLU A 65 1.70 -12.45 15.91
N ASP A 66 2.31 -13.63 15.80
CA ASP A 66 1.79 -14.80 15.06
C ASP A 66 1.55 -14.58 13.55
N ASP A 67 2.56 -14.15 12.79
CA ASP A 67 2.50 -13.96 11.32
C ASP A 67 1.42 -12.96 10.85
N LYS A 68 0.95 -12.11 11.76
CA LYS A 68 -0.07 -11.10 11.48
C LYS A 68 0.54 -9.77 11.11
N VAL A 69 -0.10 -9.08 10.18
CA VAL A 69 0.30 -7.73 9.75
C VAL A 69 -0.90 -6.79 9.70
N SER A 70 -0.65 -5.54 10.07
CA SER A 70 -1.53 -4.41 9.80
C SER A 70 -0.86 -3.46 8.81
N VAL A 71 -1.64 -2.95 7.87
CA VAL A 71 -1.13 -2.09 6.80
C VAL A 71 -1.93 -0.79 6.78
N THR A 72 -1.25 0.35 6.67
CA THR A 72 -1.88 1.64 6.38
C THR A 72 -1.39 2.15 5.04
N LEU A 73 -2.31 2.47 4.12
CA LEU A 73 -1.98 3.09 2.83
C LEU A 73 -2.39 4.55 2.81
N TYR A 74 -1.48 5.42 2.36
CA TYR A 74 -1.68 6.84 2.15
C TYR A 74 -1.84 7.09 0.65
N ILE A 75 -3.04 7.50 0.24
CA ILE A 75 -3.43 7.49 -1.17
C ILE A 75 -3.93 8.84 -1.67
N VAL A 76 -3.83 9.03 -2.98
CA VAL A 76 -4.43 10.13 -3.74
C VAL A 76 -5.40 9.53 -4.74
N VAL A 77 -6.67 9.94 -4.64
CA VAL A 77 -7.73 9.39 -5.48
C VAL A 77 -8.09 10.34 -6.62
N GLU A 78 -8.66 9.80 -7.68
CA GLU A 78 -9.17 10.57 -8.80
C GLU A 78 -10.46 11.33 -8.43
N TYR A 79 -10.62 12.55 -8.95
CA TYR A 79 -11.85 13.31 -8.80
C TYR A 79 -13.01 12.61 -9.53
N GLY A 80 -14.17 12.57 -8.88
CA GLY A 80 -15.39 12.00 -9.47
C GLY A 80 -15.58 10.50 -9.22
N VAL A 81 -14.65 9.83 -8.52
CA VAL A 81 -14.82 8.45 -8.08
C VAL A 81 -15.48 8.37 -6.70
N LYS A 82 -16.15 7.26 -6.41
CA LYS A 82 -16.64 6.96 -5.06
C LYS A 82 -15.49 6.43 -4.21
N ILE A 83 -14.99 7.27 -3.31
CA ILE A 83 -13.84 6.96 -2.44
C ILE A 83 -14.04 5.65 -1.68
N SER A 84 -15.26 5.37 -1.19
CA SER A 84 -15.56 4.12 -0.48
C SER A 84 -15.40 2.87 -1.34
N GLU A 85 -15.75 2.94 -2.63
CA GLU A 85 -15.59 1.82 -3.57
C GLU A 85 -14.11 1.60 -3.90
N VAL A 86 -13.37 2.69 -4.16
CA VAL A 86 -11.91 2.63 -4.40
C VAL A 86 -11.18 2.08 -3.18
N ALA A 87 -11.47 2.58 -1.97
CA ALA A 87 -10.84 2.11 -0.74
C ALA A 87 -11.10 0.63 -0.49
N ARG A 88 -12.35 0.18 -0.68
CA ARG A 88 -12.70 -1.24 -0.55
C ARG A 88 -11.95 -2.11 -1.55
N ASN A 89 -11.87 -1.69 -2.81
CA ASN A 89 -11.15 -2.42 -3.85
C ASN A 89 -9.64 -2.54 -3.51
N ILE A 90 -9.03 -1.46 -3.03
CA ILE A 90 -7.64 -1.48 -2.55
C ILE A 90 -7.48 -2.45 -1.38
N GLN A 91 -8.37 -2.42 -0.39
CA GLN A 91 -8.32 -3.35 0.75
C GLN A 91 -8.37 -4.81 0.31
N GLU A 92 -9.31 -5.15 -0.59
CA GLU A 92 -9.46 -6.51 -1.10
C GLU A 92 -8.21 -6.96 -1.89
N ARG A 93 -7.68 -6.09 -2.77
CA ARG A 93 -6.52 -6.39 -3.61
C ARG A 93 -5.22 -6.52 -2.81
N VAL A 94 -4.98 -5.61 -1.87
CA VAL A 94 -3.80 -5.63 -1.00
C VAL A 94 -3.83 -6.84 -0.07
N LYS A 95 -4.99 -7.13 0.53
CA LYS A 95 -5.14 -8.32 1.39
C LYS A 95 -4.78 -9.59 0.62
N TYR A 96 -5.39 -9.77 -0.55
CA TYR A 96 -5.10 -10.92 -1.41
C TYR A 96 -3.60 -11.00 -1.74
N ALA A 97 -2.98 -9.90 -2.16
CA ALA A 97 -1.58 -9.91 -2.56
C ALA A 97 -0.63 -10.33 -1.43
N ILE A 98 -0.86 -9.88 -0.20
CA ILE A 98 -0.05 -10.25 0.95
C ILE A 98 -0.26 -11.73 1.33
N GLU A 99 -1.52 -12.16 1.47
CA GLU A 99 -1.87 -13.52 1.89
C GLU A 99 -1.40 -14.56 0.86
N ASP A 100 -1.59 -14.28 -0.44
CA ASP A 100 -1.23 -15.18 -1.54
C ASP A 100 0.28 -15.25 -1.79
N THR A 101 0.99 -14.12 -1.68
CA THR A 101 2.43 -14.07 -2.00
C THR A 101 3.30 -14.47 -0.82
N LEU A 102 2.92 -14.07 0.41
CA LEU A 102 3.77 -14.18 1.59
C LEU A 102 3.23 -15.15 2.65
N GLY A 103 1.97 -15.59 2.54
CA GLY A 103 1.34 -16.46 3.54
C GLY A 103 1.10 -15.79 4.89
N LEU A 104 1.22 -14.46 4.99
CA LEU A 104 0.99 -13.69 6.21
C LEU A 104 -0.49 -13.38 6.37
N GLN A 105 -1.00 -13.32 7.60
CA GLN A 105 -2.40 -12.98 7.87
C GLN A 105 -2.58 -11.46 7.99
N VAL A 106 -3.50 -10.87 7.22
CA VAL A 106 -3.78 -9.43 7.31
C VAL A 106 -4.90 -9.17 8.31
N VAL A 107 -4.59 -8.46 9.40
CA VAL A 107 -5.55 -8.14 10.48
C VAL A 107 -6.40 -6.93 10.12
N ASN A 108 -5.76 -5.86 9.66
CA ASN A 108 -6.45 -4.66 9.21
C ASN A 108 -5.70 -3.97 8.07
N ILE A 109 -6.47 -3.29 7.22
CA ILE A 109 -5.97 -2.40 6.17
C ILE A 109 -6.66 -1.04 6.30
N ASP A 110 -5.92 -0.05 6.74
CA ASP A 110 -6.38 1.33 6.88
C ASP A 110 -6.05 2.15 5.62
N ILE A 111 -7.06 2.80 5.04
CA ILE A 111 -6.89 3.66 3.86
C ILE A 111 -7.01 5.13 4.28
N ARG A 112 -5.92 5.89 4.12
CA ARG A 112 -5.84 7.32 4.42
C ARG A 112 -5.76 8.13 3.14
N VAL A 113 -6.87 8.74 2.75
CA VAL A 113 -6.91 9.62 1.57
C VAL A 113 -6.30 10.97 1.91
N GLN A 114 -5.17 11.30 1.29
CA GLN A 114 -4.43 12.54 1.50
C GLN A 114 -4.78 13.64 0.50
N GLY A 115 -5.38 13.26 -0.63
CA GLY A 115 -5.77 14.22 -1.66
C GLY A 115 -6.68 13.64 -2.72
N VAL A 116 -7.28 14.56 -3.49
CA VAL A 116 -8.08 14.26 -4.67
C VAL A 116 -7.46 15.00 -5.84
N ARG A 117 -7.21 14.32 -6.96
CA ARG A 117 -6.63 14.92 -8.16
C ARG A 117 -7.63 14.87 -9.31
N VAL A 118 -7.78 15.98 -10.01
CA VAL A 118 -8.44 16.01 -11.31
C VAL A 118 -7.43 15.52 -12.34
N THR A 119 -7.65 14.32 -12.88
CA THR A 119 -6.88 13.83 -14.01
C THR A 119 -7.51 14.39 -15.27
N ASP A 120 -6.89 15.40 -15.88
CA ASP A 120 -7.35 15.87 -17.18
C ASP A 120 -7.23 14.71 -18.18
N ALA A 121 -8.36 14.27 -18.75
CA ALA A 121 -8.35 13.39 -19.89
C ALA A 121 -7.52 14.09 -20.98
N LYS A 122 -6.34 13.54 -21.28
CA LYS A 122 -5.34 14.08 -22.22
C LYS A 122 -5.99 14.98 -23.27
N ARG A 123 -5.78 16.30 -23.18
CA ARG A 123 -5.98 17.18 -24.33
C ARG A 123 -5.03 16.66 -25.41
N LYS A 124 -5.62 16.07 -26.44
CA LYS A 124 -4.97 15.63 -27.67
C LYS A 124 -4.55 16.85 -28.49
#